data_AF-I9KDT1-F1
#
_entry.id   AF-I9KDT1-F1
#
_cell.length_a   1.000
_cell.length_b   1.000
_cell.length_c   1.000
_cell.angle_alpha   90.00
_cell.angle_beta   90.00
_cell.angle_gamma   90.00
#
_symmetry.space_group_name_H-M   'P 1'
#
loop_
_entity.id
_entity.type
_entity.pdbx_description
1 polymer ?
#
loop_
_entity_poly.entity_id
_entity_poly.type
_entity_poly.pdbx_seq_one_letter_code
_entity_poly.pdbx_strand_id
1 'polypeptide(L)'
;MTSNDFGYLMWGRDWVRFAEPLRQTRPDPQLPRARRMARDGKVQVTIDGGIVRAVVEHGRKPSVVTIEVAPMSREAIVEISRRLSGVQLALTDELYRAITDAGHPPAPALAGVDCSCPADTSRCIHVLAVYYAMAQRVDDDPRVTLDVQGYFRTSSESAEAFTAATPRRWIALNALNPADYFVVAE
;
A
#
# COMPACT_ATOMS: atom_id res chain seq x y z
N MET A 1 -14.39 24.49 3.30
CA MET A 1 -13.60 23.54 2.50
C MET A 1 -13.30 22.37 3.40
N THR A 2 -13.94 21.23 3.23
CA THR A 2 -13.62 20.01 3.98
C THR A 2 -12.14 19.72 3.77
N SER A 3 -11.35 19.77 4.84
CA SER A 3 -10.03 19.17 4.89
C SER A 3 -10.11 17.79 4.25
N ASN A 4 -9.27 17.53 3.26
CA ASN A 4 -9.20 16.20 2.68
C ASN A 4 -8.45 15.33 3.69
N ASP A 5 -9.17 14.69 4.59
CA ASP A 5 -8.58 13.96 5.72
C ASP A 5 -7.82 12.69 5.30
N PHE A 6 -7.88 12.32 4.02
CA PHE A 6 -7.19 11.16 3.43
C PHE A 6 -6.61 11.53 2.07
N GLY A 7 -5.51 10.86 1.69
CA GLY A 7 -4.81 11.05 0.43
C GLY A 7 -4.09 12.39 0.34
N TYR A 8 -3.45 12.82 1.43
CA TYR A 8 -2.61 14.02 1.41
C TYR A 8 -1.29 13.79 0.67
N LEU A 9 -0.76 12.56 0.69
CA LEU A 9 0.30 12.11 -0.22
C LEU A 9 -0.29 11.54 -1.51
N MET A 10 0.45 11.63 -2.62
CA MET A 10 0.06 10.97 -3.88
C MET A 10 -0.08 9.45 -3.69
N TRP A 11 0.76 8.86 -2.84
CA TRP A 11 0.71 7.45 -2.45
C TRP A 11 -0.63 7.07 -1.78
N GLY A 12 -1.09 7.83 -0.78
CA GLY A 12 -2.38 7.59 -0.13
C GLY A 12 -3.57 7.94 -1.02
N ARG A 13 -3.41 8.92 -1.92
CA ARG A 13 -4.44 9.33 -2.88
C ARG A 13 -4.83 8.23 -3.84
N ASP A 14 -3.93 7.31 -4.17
CA ASP A 14 -4.27 6.15 -5.01
C ASP A 14 -5.32 5.25 -4.36
N TRP A 15 -5.26 5.08 -3.04
CA TRP A 15 -6.28 4.35 -2.30
C TRP A 15 -7.61 5.10 -2.23
N VAL A 16 -7.57 6.43 -2.07
CA VAL A 16 -8.77 7.27 -2.15
C VAL A 16 -9.45 7.14 -3.52
N ARG A 17 -8.68 7.01 -4.61
CA ARG A 17 -9.24 6.85 -5.98
C ARG A 17 -10.02 5.55 -6.17
N PHE A 18 -9.77 4.50 -5.40
CA PHE A 18 -10.63 3.30 -5.41
C PHE A 18 -12.02 3.58 -4.81
N ALA A 19 -12.06 4.37 -3.72
CA ALA A 19 -13.31 4.82 -3.13
C ALA A 19 -13.99 5.91 -3.97
N GLU A 20 -13.22 6.78 -4.63
CA GLU A 20 -13.71 7.97 -5.35
C GLU A 20 -13.13 8.02 -6.78
N PRO A 21 -13.64 7.18 -7.70
CA PRO A 21 -13.15 7.17 -9.08
C PRO A 21 -13.43 8.50 -9.79
N LEU A 22 -12.48 8.96 -10.61
CA LEU A 22 -12.57 10.24 -11.33
C LEU A 22 -13.76 10.34 -12.30
N ARG A 23 -14.37 9.20 -12.69
CA ARG A 23 -15.49 9.14 -13.64
C ARG A 23 -16.86 9.06 -12.95
N GLN A 24 -16.91 9.25 -11.63
CA GLN A 24 -18.17 9.19 -10.87
C GLN A 24 -19.09 10.35 -11.27
N THR A 25 -20.24 10.03 -11.87
CA THR A 25 -21.22 11.04 -12.34
C THR A 25 -22.28 11.40 -11.29
N ARG A 26 -22.39 10.64 -10.20
CA ARG A 26 -23.32 10.89 -9.09
C ARG A 26 -22.64 10.72 -7.74
N PRO A 27 -22.95 11.58 -6.74
CA PRO A 27 -22.44 11.40 -5.38
C PRO A 27 -22.83 10.04 -4.82
N ASP A 28 -21.85 9.32 -4.27
CA ASP A 28 -22.08 8.05 -3.59
C ASP A 28 -22.43 8.33 -2.10
N PRO A 29 -23.66 8.02 -1.65
CA PRO A 29 -24.14 8.35 -0.31
C PRO A 29 -23.42 7.57 0.79
N GLN A 30 -22.67 6.51 0.45
CA GLN A 30 -21.95 5.70 1.43
C GLN A 30 -20.62 6.34 1.85
N LEU A 31 -20.04 7.22 1.03
CA LEU A 31 -18.69 7.78 1.26
C LEU A 31 -18.55 8.53 2.59
N PRO A 32 -19.47 9.43 3.00
CA PRO A 32 -19.33 10.12 4.28
C PRO A 32 -19.25 9.16 5.47
N ARG A 33 -20.05 8.09 5.43
CA ARG A 33 -20.09 7.07 6.49
C ARG A 33 -18.86 6.15 6.44
N ALA A 34 -18.41 5.75 5.24
CA ALA A 34 -17.18 5.00 5.06
C ALA A 34 -15.95 5.74 5.60
N ARG A 35 -15.81 7.05 5.28
CA ARG A 35 -14.76 7.91 5.83
C ARG A 35 -14.80 7.95 7.36
N ARG A 36 -16.00 8.13 7.94
CA ARG A 36 -16.18 8.13 9.40
C ARG A 36 -15.74 6.81 10.02
N MET A 37 -16.09 5.68 9.43
CA MET A 37 -15.69 4.35 9.94
C MET A 37 -14.17 4.18 9.95
N ALA A 38 -13.48 4.62 8.90
CA ALA A 38 -12.02 4.59 8.87
C ALA A 38 -11.42 5.48 9.98
N ARG A 39 -11.91 6.71 10.17
CA ARG A 39 -11.45 7.63 11.22
C ARG A 39 -11.71 7.10 12.64
N ASP A 40 -12.87 6.50 12.87
CA ASP A 40 -13.30 6.00 14.17
C ASP A 40 -12.62 4.66 14.57
N GLY A 41 -11.62 4.21 13.81
CA GLY A 41 -10.88 2.96 14.09
C GLY A 41 -11.72 1.68 13.90
N LYS A 42 -12.82 1.76 13.15
CA LYS A 42 -13.75 0.63 12.90
C LYS A 42 -13.24 -0.38 11.87
N VAL A 43 -12.03 -0.16 11.34
CA VAL A 43 -11.40 -1.00 10.34
C VAL A 43 -10.05 -1.46 10.87
N GLN A 44 -9.92 -2.76 11.13
CA GLN A 44 -8.68 -3.39 11.53
C GLN A 44 -8.07 -4.10 10.34
N VAL A 45 -6.97 -3.58 9.81
CA VAL A 45 -6.32 -4.09 8.59
C VAL A 45 -5.05 -4.89 8.92
N THR A 46 -4.86 -5.99 8.22
CA THR A 46 -3.63 -6.81 8.18
C THR A 46 -3.21 -6.98 6.72
N ILE A 47 -1.91 -6.90 6.45
CA ILE A 47 -1.36 -7.04 5.10
C ILE A 47 -0.44 -8.25 5.11
N ASP A 48 -0.64 -9.16 4.16
CA ASP A 48 0.22 -10.31 3.97
C ASP A 48 0.27 -10.70 2.49
N GLY A 49 1.48 -10.81 1.94
CA GLY A 49 1.70 -11.36 0.60
C GLY A 49 0.91 -10.73 -0.55
N GLY A 50 0.61 -9.43 -0.48
CA GLY A 50 -0.22 -8.73 -1.47
C GLY A 50 -1.72 -8.77 -1.21
N ILE A 51 -2.12 -9.30 -0.07
CA ILE A 51 -3.51 -9.39 0.37
C ILE A 51 -3.72 -8.42 1.54
N VAL A 52 -4.64 -7.47 1.35
CA VAL A 52 -5.17 -6.63 2.42
C VAL A 52 -6.41 -7.31 2.96
N ARG A 53 -6.30 -7.88 4.17
CA ARG A 53 -7.45 -8.43 4.90
C ARG A 53 -7.87 -7.43 5.97
N ALA A 54 -9.17 -7.18 6.09
CA ALA A 54 -9.69 -6.26 7.07
C ALA A 54 -10.93 -6.77 7.76
N VAL A 55 -11.02 -6.53 9.08
CA VAL A 55 -12.23 -6.72 9.86
C VAL A 55 -12.89 -5.36 10.05
N VAL A 56 -14.13 -5.23 9.60
CA VAL A 56 -14.88 -3.98 9.61
C VAL A 56 -16.07 -4.09 10.56
N GLU A 57 -16.06 -3.27 11.61
CA GLU A 57 -17.16 -3.16 12.57
C GLU A 57 -18.28 -2.29 12.00
N HIS A 58 -19.40 -2.92 11.63
CA HIS A 58 -20.56 -2.21 11.15
C HIS A 58 -21.85 -3.02 11.36
N GLY A 59 -22.77 -2.50 12.18
CA GLY A 59 -24.00 -3.21 12.53
C GLY A 59 -23.75 -4.30 13.58
N ARG A 60 -24.50 -5.41 13.50
CA ARG A 60 -24.50 -6.46 14.55
C ARG A 60 -23.36 -7.46 14.43
N LYS A 61 -22.80 -7.65 13.23
CA LYS A 61 -21.71 -8.60 12.98
C LYS A 61 -20.62 -7.90 12.17
N PRO A 62 -19.34 -8.08 12.50
CA PRO A 62 -18.26 -7.56 11.69
C PRO A 62 -18.24 -8.23 10.31
N SER A 63 -17.84 -7.48 9.30
CA SER A 63 -17.61 -8.00 7.95
C SER A 63 -16.11 -8.17 7.70
N VAL A 64 -15.74 -9.22 6.98
CA VAL A 64 -14.37 -9.44 6.53
C VAL A 64 -14.28 -8.97 5.08
N VAL A 65 -13.33 -8.08 4.82
CA VAL A 65 -12.97 -7.60 3.49
C VAL A 65 -11.62 -8.19 3.11
N THR A 66 -11.50 -8.66 1.89
CA THR A 66 -10.25 -9.12 1.29
C THR A 66 -10.02 -8.35 0.00
N ILE A 67 -8.88 -7.68 -0.12
CA ILE A 67 -8.46 -6.98 -1.33
C ILE A 67 -7.12 -7.57 -1.76
N GLU A 68 -7.07 -8.11 -2.96
CA GLU A 68 -5.86 -8.62 -3.58
C GLU A 68 -5.24 -7.53 -4.43
N VAL A 69 -3.96 -7.26 -4.24
CA VAL A 69 -3.19 -6.26 -4.97
C VAL A 69 -2.20 -7.00 -5.86
N ALA A 70 -2.17 -6.64 -7.14
CA ALA A 70 -1.22 -7.19 -8.10
C ALA A 70 0.21 -6.78 -7.72
N PRO A 71 1.20 -7.67 -7.92
CA PRO A 71 2.59 -7.34 -7.65
C PRO A 71 3.07 -6.20 -8.54
N MET A 72 3.96 -5.36 -7.99
CA MET A 72 4.62 -4.30 -8.72
C MET A 72 5.48 -4.86 -9.86
N SER A 73 5.52 -4.18 -10.99
CA SER A 73 6.39 -4.59 -12.09
C SER A 73 7.86 -4.47 -11.71
N ARG A 74 8.71 -5.32 -12.31
CA ARG A 74 10.14 -5.33 -12.02
C ARG A 74 10.80 -3.98 -12.38
N GLU A 75 10.33 -3.34 -13.43
CA GLU A 75 10.83 -2.06 -13.91
C GLU A 75 10.53 -0.94 -12.90
N ALA A 76 9.33 -0.94 -12.32
CA ALA A 76 8.97 0.01 -11.26
C ALA A 76 9.82 -0.22 -9.99
N ILE A 77 10.06 -1.48 -9.60
CA ILE A 77 10.92 -1.82 -8.45
C ILE A 77 12.34 -1.31 -8.67
N VAL A 78 12.91 -1.54 -9.85
CA VAL A 78 14.26 -1.08 -10.21
C VAL A 78 14.34 0.45 -10.19
N GLU A 79 13.34 1.12 -10.75
CA GLU A 79 13.30 2.59 -10.81
C GLU A 79 13.18 3.22 -9.42
N ILE A 80 12.32 2.69 -8.56
CA ILE A 80 12.20 3.09 -7.15
C ILE A 80 13.53 2.88 -6.42
N SER A 81 14.13 1.68 -6.55
CA SER A 81 15.39 1.32 -5.90
C SER A 81 16.53 2.24 -6.32
N ARG A 82 16.63 2.54 -7.63
CA ARG A 82 17.64 3.42 -8.21
C ARG A 82 17.54 4.83 -7.64
N ARG A 83 16.33 5.36 -7.47
CA ARG A 83 16.11 6.71 -6.94
C ARG A 83 16.34 6.80 -5.44
N LEU A 84 15.93 5.76 -4.69
CA LEU A 84 16.17 5.68 -3.25
C LEU A 84 17.65 5.47 -2.88
N SER A 85 18.43 4.82 -3.76
CA SER A 85 19.87 4.65 -3.58
C SER A 85 20.69 5.92 -3.86
N GLY A 86 20.05 6.98 -4.35
CA GLY A 86 20.67 8.27 -4.63
C GLY A 86 20.61 9.22 -3.43
N VAL A 87 20.10 10.43 -3.67
CA VAL A 87 20.02 11.51 -2.66
C VAL A 87 18.70 11.45 -1.86
N GLN A 88 17.70 10.70 -2.33
CA GLN A 88 16.34 10.76 -1.80
C GLN A 88 16.06 9.61 -0.85
N LEU A 89 16.00 9.92 0.45
CA LEU A 89 15.83 8.94 1.53
C LEU A 89 14.35 8.65 1.89
N ALA A 90 13.41 9.28 1.20
CA ALA A 90 11.99 9.24 1.55
C ALA A 90 11.07 9.09 0.32
N LEU A 91 9.93 8.44 0.55
CA LEU A 91 8.86 8.23 -0.43
C LEU A 91 8.00 9.49 -0.56
N THR A 92 8.56 10.56 -1.10
CA THR A 92 7.85 11.85 -1.27
C THR A 92 6.99 11.87 -2.54
N ASP A 93 6.14 12.89 -2.68
CA ASP A 93 5.35 13.12 -3.89
C ASP A 93 6.22 13.43 -5.12
N GLU A 94 7.36 14.09 -4.93
CA GLU A 94 8.34 14.34 -6.00
C GLU A 94 8.89 13.03 -6.55
N LEU A 95 9.20 12.07 -5.66
CA LEU A 95 9.64 10.74 -6.06
C LEU A 95 8.52 10.03 -6.84
N TYR A 96 7.29 10.05 -6.32
CA TYR A 96 6.12 9.48 -7.00
C TYR A 96 5.97 10.02 -8.43
N ARG A 97 6.00 11.36 -8.59
CA ARG A 97 5.89 12.01 -9.91
C ARG A 97 7.02 11.57 -10.83
N ALA A 98 8.25 11.56 -10.33
CA ALA A 98 9.40 11.25 -11.16
C ALA A 98 9.45 9.77 -11.60
N ILE A 99 8.92 8.85 -10.78
CA ILE A 99 8.72 7.44 -11.18
C ILE A 99 7.61 7.33 -12.24
N THR A 100 6.52 8.09 -12.05
CA THR A 100 5.40 8.13 -13.01
C THR A 100 5.83 8.70 -14.36
N ASP A 101 6.61 9.78 -14.37
CA ASP A 101 7.16 10.43 -15.57
C ASP A 101 8.15 9.51 -16.32
N ALA A 102 8.79 8.58 -15.60
CA ALA A 102 9.61 7.52 -16.19
C ALA A 102 8.79 6.37 -16.79
N GLY A 103 7.44 6.44 -16.73
CA GLY A 103 6.54 5.44 -17.29
C GLY A 103 6.21 4.26 -16.37
N HIS A 104 6.54 4.36 -15.07
CA HIS A 104 6.38 3.26 -14.11
C HIS A 104 5.50 3.64 -12.91
N PRO A 105 4.28 4.16 -13.10
CA PRO A 105 3.46 4.69 -12.02
C PRO A 105 3.35 3.68 -10.86
N PRO A 106 3.73 4.05 -9.62
CA PRO A 106 3.81 3.10 -8.51
C PRO A 106 2.45 2.85 -7.83
N ALA A 107 1.35 3.22 -8.52
CA ALA A 107 -0.01 3.08 -8.04
C ALA A 107 -0.41 1.60 -7.95
N PRO A 108 -1.03 1.15 -6.85
CA PRO A 108 -1.51 -0.21 -6.73
C PRO A 108 -2.56 -0.54 -7.80
N ALA A 109 -2.53 -1.78 -8.27
CA ALA A 109 -3.57 -2.35 -9.12
C ALA A 109 -4.30 -3.46 -8.36
N LEU A 110 -5.63 -3.40 -8.29
CA LEU A 110 -6.42 -4.41 -7.60
C LEU A 110 -6.64 -5.63 -8.51
N ALA A 111 -6.28 -6.81 -8.04
CA ALA A 111 -6.52 -8.09 -8.71
C ALA A 111 -7.87 -8.71 -8.31
N GLY A 112 -8.35 -8.44 -7.09
CA GLY A 112 -9.58 -9.00 -6.56
C GLY A 112 -10.08 -8.21 -5.36
N VAL A 113 -11.41 -8.14 -5.19
CA VAL A 113 -12.04 -7.48 -4.04
C VAL A 113 -13.26 -8.29 -3.63
N ASP A 114 -13.27 -8.75 -2.39
CA ASP A 114 -14.36 -9.51 -1.79
C ASP A 114 -14.75 -8.95 -0.42
N CYS A 115 -16.02 -9.10 -0.07
CA CYS A 115 -16.53 -8.75 1.26
C CYS A 115 -17.60 -9.73 1.69
N SER A 116 -17.47 -10.26 2.91
CA SER A 116 -18.41 -11.22 3.51
C SER A 116 -19.79 -10.65 3.89
N CYS A 117 -20.15 -9.47 3.38
CA CYS A 117 -21.39 -8.78 3.74
C CYS A 117 -22.52 -9.15 2.76
N PRO A 118 -23.79 -9.04 3.16
CA PRO A 118 -24.92 -9.49 2.34
C PRO A 118 -25.20 -8.60 1.11
N ALA A 119 -24.44 -7.52 0.91
CA ALA A 119 -24.64 -6.61 -0.21
C ALA A 119 -24.17 -7.21 -1.57
N ASP A 120 -23.39 -8.31 -1.53
CA ASP A 120 -22.90 -9.05 -2.71
C ASP A 120 -22.35 -8.15 -3.82
N THR A 121 -21.51 -7.20 -3.41
CA THR A 121 -20.91 -6.21 -4.32
C THR A 121 -19.50 -5.86 -3.86
N SER A 122 -18.60 -5.71 -4.83
CA SER A 122 -17.22 -5.24 -4.62
C SER A 122 -17.14 -3.75 -4.25
N ARG A 123 -18.29 -3.07 -4.11
CA ARG A 123 -18.38 -1.65 -3.74
C ARG A 123 -19.36 -1.39 -2.59
N CYS A 124 -19.31 -2.23 -1.55
CA CYS A 124 -20.09 -1.98 -0.33
C CYS A 124 -19.38 -0.97 0.59
N ILE A 125 -20.11 -0.46 1.60
CA ILE A 125 -19.55 0.49 2.57
C ILE A 125 -18.32 -0.05 3.31
N HIS A 126 -18.22 -1.37 3.54
CA HIS A 126 -17.08 -1.96 4.23
C HIS A 126 -15.81 -1.87 3.36
N VAL A 127 -15.92 -2.20 2.08
CA VAL A 127 -14.81 -2.06 1.12
C VAL A 127 -14.38 -0.60 1.01
N LEU A 128 -15.34 0.32 0.88
CA LEU A 128 -15.05 1.76 0.85
C LEU A 128 -14.32 2.22 2.12
N ALA A 129 -14.72 1.73 3.29
CA ALA A 129 -14.05 2.04 4.56
C ALA A 129 -12.62 1.49 4.60
N VAL A 130 -12.35 0.32 4.01
CA VAL A 130 -11.00 -0.24 3.90
C VAL A 130 -10.11 0.58 2.97
N TYR A 131 -10.64 1.10 1.86
CA TYR A 131 -9.87 2.01 1.00
C TYR A 131 -9.43 3.27 1.75
N TYR A 132 -10.31 3.88 2.55
CA TYR A 132 -9.92 5.04 3.37
C TYR A 132 -8.96 4.65 4.50
N ALA A 133 -9.14 3.50 5.14
CA ALA A 133 -8.21 3.03 6.18
C ALA A 133 -6.81 2.75 5.61
N MET A 134 -6.73 2.19 4.39
CA MET A 134 -5.46 2.04 3.68
C MET A 134 -4.89 3.38 3.27
N ALA A 135 -5.70 4.33 2.78
CA ALA A 135 -5.24 5.68 2.47
C ALA A 135 -4.58 6.33 3.69
N GLN A 136 -5.21 6.26 4.88
CA GLN A 136 -4.63 6.75 6.13
C GLN A 136 -3.28 6.08 6.45
N ARG A 137 -3.21 4.74 6.41
CA ARG A 137 -1.97 4.02 6.72
C ARG A 137 -0.84 4.34 5.76
N VAL A 138 -1.14 4.55 4.49
CA VAL A 138 -0.16 4.90 3.46
C VAL A 138 0.27 6.36 3.58
N ASP A 139 -0.66 7.24 3.94
CA ASP A 139 -0.38 8.63 4.28
C ASP A 139 0.55 8.72 5.52
N ASP A 140 0.36 7.84 6.52
CA ASP A 140 1.22 7.74 7.71
C ASP A 140 2.60 7.13 7.39
N ASP A 141 2.64 6.04 6.60
CA ASP A 141 3.87 5.43 6.09
C ASP A 141 3.69 4.92 4.63
N PRO A 142 4.24 5.61 3.62
CA PRO A 142 4.11 5.20 2.24
C PRO A 142 4.75 3.84 1.91
N ARG A 143 5.62 3.30 2.78
CA ARG A 143 6.18 1.95 2.60
C ARG A 143 5.10 0.87 2.60
N VAL A 144 3.98 1.12 3.28
CA VAL A 144 2.82 0.21 3.31
C VAL A 144 2.31 -0.11 1.90
N THR A 145 2.28 0.88 1.00
CA THR A 145 1.80 0.65 -0.38
C THR A 145 2.83 -0.05 -1.26
N LEU A 146 4.11 0.00 -0.90
CA LEU A 146 5.15 -0.77 -1.58
C LEU A 146 5.13 -2.23 -1.09
N ASP A 147 4.95 -2.42 0.21
CA ASP A 147 4.88 -3.75 0.83
C ASP A 147 3.71 -4.58 0.29
N VAL A 148 2.51 -4.00 0.24
CA VAL A 148 1.35 -4.66 -0.35
C VAL A 148 1.50 -4.94 -1.85
N GLN A 149 2.39 -4.22 -2.55
CA GLN A 149 2.71 -4.52 -3.95
C GLN A 149 3.92 -5.46 -4.10
N GLY A 150 4.40 -6.05 -3.00
CA GLY A 150 5.49 -7.03 -2.99
C GLY A 150 6.89 -6.46 -3.21
N TYR A 151 7.08 -5.14 -3.09
CA TYR A 151 8.36 -4.48 -3.34
C TYR A 151 9.50 -5.06 -2.48
N PHE A 152 9.30 -5.23 -1.17
CA PHE A 152 10.36 -5.66 -0.26
C PHE A 152 10.77 -7.12 -0.47
N ARG A 153 9.80 -8.00 -0.77
CA ARG A 153 10.08 -9.40 -1.10
C ARG A 153 10.92 -9.51 -2.38
N THR A 154 10.46 -8.87 -3.45
CA THR A 154 11.12 -8.94 -4.77
C THR A 154 12.45 -8.19 -4.81
N SER A 155 12.56 -7.08 -4.07
CA SER A 155 13.82 -6.31 -3.97
C SER A 155 14.89 -7.08 -3.19
N SER A 156 14.54 -7.82 -2.15
CA SER A 156 15.47 -8.73 -1.46
C SER A 156 15.99 -9.83 -2.39
N GLU A 157 15.10 -10.53 -3.12
CA GLU A 157 15.50 -11.54 -4.11
C GLU A 157 16.42 -10.94 -5.20
N SER A 158 16.08 -9.74 -5.67
CA SER A 158 16.91 -9.03 -6.66
C SER A 158 18.26 -8.59 -6.10
N ALA A 159 18.32 -8.24 -4.82
CA ALA A 159 19.55 -7.87 -4.14
C ALA A 159 20.44 -9.06 -3.83
N GLU A 160 19.89 -10.22 -3.50
CA GLU A 160 20.64 -11.48 -3.38
C GLU A 160 21.29 -11.85 -4.72
N ALA A 161 20.55 -11.73 -5.82
CA ALA A 161 21.09 -11.91 -7.17
C ALA A 161 22.20 -10.89 -7.50
N PHE A 162 22.05 -9.64 -7.06
CA PHE A 162 23.06 -8.60 -7.24
C PHE A 162 24.30 -8.80 -6.36
N THR A 163 24.12 -9.28 -5.13
CA THR A 163 25.19 -9.61 -4.18
C THR A 163 26.02 -10.80 -4.70
N ALA A 164 25.37 -11.81 -5.29
CA ALA A 164 26.05 -12.90 -5.98
C ALA A 164 26.95 -12.42 -7.14
N ALA A 165 26.58 -11.31 -7.79
CA ALA A 165 27.35 -10.68 -8.86
C ALA A 165 28.37 -9.63 -8.36
N THR A 166 28.34 -9.25 -7.08
CA THR A 166 29.20 -8.22 -6.51
C THR A 166 30.58 -8.81 -6.17
N PRO A 167 31.71 -8.15 -6.52
CA PRO A 167 33.03 -8.65 -6.14
C PRO A 167 33.15 -8.80 -4.62
N ARG A 168 33.62 -9.97 -4.16
CA ARG A 168 33.67 -10.46 -2.75
C ARG A 168 34.21 -9.51 -1.67
N ARG A 169 34.74 -8.35 -2.05
CA ARG A 169 35.23 -7.30 -1.14
C ARG A 169 34.13 -6.29 -0.73
N TRP A 170 32.92 -6.38 -1.29
CA TRP A 170 31.76 -5.55 -0.91
C TRP A 170 30.56 -6.45 -0.57
N ILE A 171 29.84 -6.09 0.48
CA ILE A 171 28.58 -6.74 0.90
C ILE A 171 27.47 -5.69 0.78
N ALA A 172 26.36 -6.04 0.11
CA ALA A 172 25.21 -5.16 0.02
C ALA A 172 24.54 -5.02 1.40
N LEU A 173 24.13 -3.80 1.78
CA LEU A 173 23.62 -3.52 3.14
C LEU A 173 22.37 -4.34 3.49
N ASN A 174 21.52 -4.63 2.51
CA ASN A 174 20.32 -5.44 2.66
C ASN A 174 20.58 -6.96 2.66
N ALA A 175 21.79 -7.40 2.34
CA ALA A 175 22.23 -8.78 2.53
C ALA A 175 22.75 -9.03 3.95
N LEU A 176 22.86 -7.99 4.79
CA LEU A 176 23.17 -8.14 6.21
C LEU A 176 21.90 -8.48 6.98
N ASN A 177 21.87 -9.65 7.60
CA ASN A 177 20.82 -10.00 8.55
C ASN A 177 21.21 -9.48 9.94
N PRO A 178 20.45 -8.54 10.54
CA PRO A 178 20.77 -8.00 11.87
C PRO A 178 20.85 -9.08 12.96
N ALA A 179 20.10 -10.17 12.83
CA ALA A 179 20.10 -11.28 13.79
C ALA A 179 21.46 -12.00 13.85
N ASP A 180 22.28 -11.92 12.80
CA ASP A 180 23.61 -12.53 12.78
C ASP A 180 24.65 -11.71 13.58
N TYR A 181 24.32 -10.47 13.93
CA TYR A 181 25.25 -9.52 14.57
C TYR A 181 24.79 -9.02 15.94
N PHE A 182 23.50 -9.10 16.24
CA PHE A 182 22.94 -8.66 17.51
C PHE A 182 22.24 -9.82 18.20
N VAL A 183 22.83 -10.27 19.30
CA VAL A 183 22.16 -11.20 20.23
C VAL A 183 21.24 -10.37 21.10
N VAL A 184 19.93 -10.67 21.10
CA VAL A 184 19.00 -10.09 22.07
C VAL A 184 19.38 -10.66 23.44
N ALA A 185 19.91 -9.82 24.32
CA ALA A 185 20.10 -10.20 25.72
C ALA A 185 18.71 -10.35 26.36
N GLU A 186 18.41 -11.56 26.83
CA GLU A 186 17.23 -11.85 27.67
C GLU A 186 17.31 -11.13 29.02
#